data_AF-A0A6L9UJI1-F1
#
_entry.id   AF-A0A6L9UJI1-F1
#
_cell.length_a   1.000
_cell.length_b   1.000
_cell.length_c   1.000
_cell.angle_alpha   90.00
_cell.angle_beta   90.00
_cell.angle_gamma   90.00
#
_symmetry.space_group_name_H-M   'P 1'
#
loop_
_entity.id
_entity.type
_entity.pdbx_description
1 polymer ?
#
loop_
_entity_poly.entity_id
_entity_poly.type
_entity_poly.pdbx_seq_one_letter_code
_entity_poly.pdbx_strand_id
1 'polypeptide(L)'
;MSRFVALVAIVSTASFVATGGYKLVPQPIAQQVKETTDPSCNIKGNVSIETGERIYHVPGQKFYAMTRIDPAYGERWFCSEADAQAAGWRKSRR
;
A
#
# COMPACT_ATOMS: atom_id res chain seq x y z
N MET A 1 -6.83 -3.64 -40.94
CA MET A 1 -5.63 -3.85 -40.11
C MET A 1 -5.93 -3.81 -38.60
N SER A 2 -6.74 -2.86 -38.11
CA SER A 2 -7.06 -2.71 -36.67
C SER A 2 -7.76 -3.93 -36.00
N ARG A 3 -8.73 -4.56 -36.65
CA ARG A 3 -9.46 -5.72 -36.07
C ARG A 3 -8.60 -6.97 -35.89
N PHE A 4 -7.64 -7.20 -36.78
CA PHE A 4 -6.72 -8.34 -36.70
C PHE A 4 -5.74 -8.16 -35.55
N VAL A 5 -5.17 -6.95 -35.40
CA VAL A 5 -4.29 -6.60 -34.27
C VAL A 5 -5.02 -6.72 -32.94
N ALA A 6 -6.27 -6.26 -32.87
CA ALA A 6 -7.10 -6.39 -31.67
C ALA A 6 -7.37 -7.85 -31.29
N LEU A 7 -7.73 -8.70 -32.27
CA LEU A 7 -7.96 -10.12 -32.02
C LEU A 7 -6.69 -10.84 -31.55
N VAL A 8 -5.56 -10.58 -32.19
CA VAL A 8 -4.27 -11.19 -31.79
C VAL A 8 -3.88 -10.77 -30.37
N ALA A 9 -4.05 -9.49 -30.01
CA ALA A 9 -3.78 -9.01 -28.66
C ALA A 9 -4.67 -9.67 -27.60
N ILE A 10 -5.97 -9.85 -27.88
CA ILE A 10 -6.92 -10.49 -26.97
C ILE A 10 -6.60 -11.98 -26.78
N VAL A 11 -6.33 -12.71 -27.87
CA VAL A 11 -6.02 -14.14 -27.79
C VAL A 11 -4.68 -14.40 -27.09
N SER A 12 -3.70 -13.52 -27.30
CA SER A 12 -2.38 -13.63 -26.66
C SER A 12 -2.45 -13.40 -25.15
N THR A 13 -3.20 -12.40 -24.71
CA THR A 13 -3.39 -12.11 -23.28
C THR A 13 -4.20 -13.21 -22.59
N ALA A 14 -5.27 -13.70 -23.22
CA ALA A 14 -6.05 -14.82 -22.69
C ALA A 14 -5.22 -16.10 -22.50
N SER A 15 -4.36 -16.41 -23.48
CA SER A 15 -3.49 -17.59 -23.43
C SER A 15 -2.45 -17.50 -22.32
N PHE A 16 -1.84 -16.31 -22.12
CA PHE A 16 -0.88 -16.06 -21.05
C PHE A 16 -1.49 -16.22 -19.66
N VAL A 17 -2.72 -15.72 -19.47
CA VAL A 17 -3.45 -15.88 -18.21
C VAL A 17 -3.82 -17.35 -17.97
N ALA A 18 -4.36 -18.04 -18.98
CA ALA A 18 -4.80 -19.43 -18.86
C ALA A 18 -3.66 -20.42 -18.55
N THR A 19 -2.43 -20.13 -18.98
CA THR A 19 -1.24 -20.97 -18.72
C THR A 19 -0.55 -20.66 -17.39
N GLY A 20 -1.11 -19.78 -16.56
CA GLY A 20 -0.50 -19.44 -15.28
C GLY A 20 0.58 -18.37 -15.36
N GLY A 21 0.74 -17.71 -16.52
CA GLY A 21 1.69 -16.61 -16.71
C GLY A 21 1.46 -15.44 -15.74
N TYR A 22 0.26 -15.31 -15.18
CA TYR A 22 -0.02 -14.38 -14.09
C TYR A 22 0.83 -14.60 -12.83
N LYS A 23 1.37 -15.80 -12.60
CA LYS A 23 2.31 -16.09 -11.50
C LYS A 23 3.73 -15.57 -11.75
N LEU A 24 4.07 -15.29 -13.00
CA LEU A 24 5.35 -14.69 -13.40
C LEU A 24 5.32 -13.17 -13.32
N VAL A 25 4.14 -12.58 -13.12
CA VAL A 25 4.02 -11.15 -12.81
C VAL A 25 4.64 -10.94 -11.43
N PRO A 26 5.70 -10.11 -11.32
CA PRO A 26 6.35 -9.85 -10.05
C PRO A 26 5.31 -9.45 -9.00
N GLN A 27 5.37 -10.06 -7.82
CA GLN A 27 4.51 -9.74 -6.68
C GLN A 27 4.70 -8.37 -5.99
N PRO A 28 5.69 -7.49 -6.28
CA PRO A 28 5.76 -6.22 -5.56
C PRO A 28 4.51 -5.35 -5.78
N ILE A 29 3.75 -5.54 -6.87
CA ILE A 29 2.50 -4.81 -7.08
C ILE A 29 1.31 -5.40 -6.31
N ALA A 30 1.25 -6.71 -6.04
CA ALA A 30 0.16 -7.30 -5.26
C ALA A 30 0.24 -6.92 -3.78
N GLN A 31 1.46 -6.75 -3.25
CA GLN A 31 1.67 -6.34 -1.87
C GLN A 31 1.40 -4.84 -1.66
N GLN A 32 1.69 -4.01 -2.67
CA GLN A 32 1.41 -2.56 -2.63
C GLN A 32 -0.08 -2.22 -2.70
N VAL A 33 -0.93 -3.10 -3.23
CA VAL A 33 -2.39 -2.89 -3.28
C VAL A 33 -3.10 -3.38 -2.01
N LYS A 34 -2.46 -4.25 -1.22
CA LYS A 34 -2.99 -4.67 0.10
C LYS A 34 -2.98 -3.51 1.11
N GLU A 35 -2.00 -2.62 1.01
CA GLU A 35 -1.82 -1.49 1.95
C GLU A 35 -2.93 -0.43 1.83
N THR A 36 -3.63 -0.34 0.70
CA THR A 36 -4.62 0.73 0.45
C THR A 36 -6.09 0.30 0.62
N THR A 37 -6.37 -1.02 0.73
CA THR A 37 -7.76 -1.51 0.65
C THR A 37 -8.15 -2.47 1.78
N ASP A 38 -7.27 -2.74 2.74
CA ASP A 38 -7.56 -3.68 3.82
C ASP A 38 -8.02 -2.92 5.09
N PRO A 39 -9.28 -3.10 5.54
CA PRO A 39 -9.78 -2.50 6.78
C PRO A 39 -9.04 -2.98 8.03
N SER A 40 -8.17 -4.00 7.93
CA SER A 40 -7.29 -4.43 9.02
C SER A 40 -6.06 -3.54 9.21
N CYS A 41 -5.72 -2.66 8.25
CA CYS A 41 -4.56 -1.77 8.36
C CYS A 41 -4.91 -0.54 9.20
N ASN A 42 -4.85 -0.73 10.51
CA ASN A 42 -5.28 0.22 11.53
C ASN A 42 -4.11 0.98 12.19
N ILE A 43 -2.91 0.94 11.62
CA ILE A 43 -1.78 1.72 12.14
C ILE A 43 -1.65 2.98 11.28
N LYS A 44 -1.74 4.15 11.93
CA LYS A 44 -1.75 5.46 11.27
C LYS A 44 -0.35 6.06 11.26
N GLY A 45 0.27 6.22 10.10
CA GLY A 45 1.55 6.91 9.96
C GLY A 45 1.38 8.38 9.55
N ASN A 46 1.61 9.31 10.49
CA ASN A 46 1.70 10.76 10.27
C ASN A 46 3.15 11.26 10.10
N VAL A 47 3.36 12.22 9.20
CA VAL A 47 4.62 12.96 9.06
C VAL A 47 4.48 14.34 9.68
N SER A 48 5.22 14.59 10.76
CA SER A 48 5.25 15.91 11.42
C SER A 48 5.73 16.97 10.44
N ILE A 49 4.87 17.94 10.10
CA ILE A 49 5.20 19.02 9.16
C ILE A 49 6.35 19.89 9.69
N GLU A 50 6.44 20.06 11.01
CA GLU A 50 7.45 20.92 11.65
C GLU A 50 8.85 20.28 11.69
N THR A 51 8.91 18.94 11.86
CA THR A 51 10.18 18.22 12.11
C THR A 51 10.53 17.21 11.02
N GLY A 52 9.62 16.93 10.10
CA GLY A 52 9.76 15.86 9.10
C GLY A 52 9.75 14.45 9.71
N GLU A 53 9.44 14.31 11.00
CA GLU A 53 9.48 13.02 11.68
C GLU A 53 8.33 12.12 11.23
N ARG A 54 8.67 10.87 10.89
CA ARG A 54 7.72 9.82 10.56
C ARG A 54 7.26 9.09 11.82
N ILE A 55 6.02 9.32 12.23
CA ILE A 55 5.47 8.82 13.50
C ILE A 55 4.27 7.94 13.21
N TYR A 56 4.28 6.70 13.68
CA TYR A 56 3.12 5.82 13.59
C TYR A 56 2.36 5.73 14.92
N HIS A 57 1.04 5.63 14.81
CA HIS A 57 0.10 5.50 15.91
C HIS A 57 -0.65 4.18 15.81
N VAL A 58 -0.77 3.47 16.93
CA VAL A 58 -1.54 2.22 17.04
C VAL A 58 -2.88 2.47 17.74
N PRO A 59 -3.91 1.63 17.50
CA PRO A 59 -5.17 1.74 18.23
C PRO A 59 -4.96 1.69 19.74
N GLY A 60 -5.67 2.55 20.47
CA GLY A 60 -5.54 2.69 21.94
C GLY A 60 -4.58 3.77 22.41
N GLN A 61 -3.79 4.38 21.51
CA GLN A 61 -2.98 5.55 21.86
C GLN A 61 -3.79 6.84 21.95
N LYS A 62 -3.34 7.79 22.76
CA LYS A 62 -4.03 9.04 23.06
C LYS A 62 -4.33 9.85 21.79
N PHE A 63 -3.36 9.89 20.88
CA PHE A 63 -3.47 10.68 19.65
C PHE A 63 -4.00 9.90 18.46
N TYR A 64 -4.26 8.60 18.59
CA TYR A 64 -4.70 7.77 17.47
C TYR A 64 -6.00 8.28 16.83
N ALA A 65 -6.97 8.71 17.64
CA ALA A 65 -8.25 9.23 17.14
C ALA A 65 -8.11 10.62 16.47
N MET A 66 -7.15 11.43 16.94
CA MET A 66 -6.92 12.79 16.44
C MET A 66 -6.09 12.79 15.16
N THR A 67 -5.17 11.84 15.01
CA THR A 67 -4.35 11.70 13.80
C THR A 67 -5.23 11.34 12.61
N ARG A 68 -5.29 12.26 11.65
CA ARG A 68 -5.84 12.05 10.31
C ARG A 68 -4.67 11.88 9.36
N ILE A 69 -4.78 10.93 8.45
CA ILE A 69 -3.74 10.62 7.48
C ILE A 69 -4.07 11.34 6.18
N ASP A 70 -3.11 12.11 5.70
CA ASP A 70 -3.15 12.81 4.42
C ASP A 70 -2.02 12.31 3.50
N PRO A 71 -2.36 11.46 2.51
CA PRO A 71 -1.39 10.94 1.55
C PRO A 71 -0.62 12.01 0.77
N ALA A 72 -1.12 13.25 0.67
CA ALA A 72 -0.42 14.34 -0.01
C ALA A 72 0.90 14.70 0.67
N TYR A 73 1.01 14.47 1.98
CA TYR A 73 2.22 14.70 2.76
C TYR A 73 3.09 13.44 2.93
N GLY A 74 2.78 12.37 2.20
CA GLY A 74 3.47 11.08 2.31
C GLY A 74 3.05 10.28 3.55
N GLU A 75 1.96 10.67 4.20
CA GLU A 75 1.34 9.92 5.29
C GLU A 75 0.63 8.68 4.76
N ARG A 76 0.62 7.59 5.53
CA ARG A 76 0.01 6.34 5.08
C ARG A 76 -0.41 5.43 6.23
N TRP A 77 -1.28 4.47 5.91
CA TRP A 77 -1.64 3.41 6.83
C TRP A 77 -0.66 2.24 6.72
N PHE A 78 -0.48 1.55 7.83
CA PHE A 78 0.30 0.32 7.95
C PHE A 78 -0.57 -0.79 8.51
N CYS A 79 -0.23 -2.02 8.14
CA CYS A 79 -0.93 -3.21 8.61
C CYS A 79 -0.20 -3.86 9.79
N SER A 80 1.10 -3.59 9.98
CA SER A 80 1.87 -4.06 11.12
C SER A 80 2.87 -3.00 11.62
N GLU A 81 3.21 -3.07 12.92
CA GLU A 81 4.25 -2.21 13.49
C GLU A 81 5.63 -2.48 12.85
N ALA A 82 5.87 -3.71 12.40
CA ALA A 82 7.09 -4.11 11.73
C ALA A 82 7.24 -3.42 10.37
N ASP A 83 6.17 -3.32 9.59
CA ASP A 83 6.18 -2.62 8.29
C ASP A 83 6.43 -1.12 8.48
N ALA A 84 5.83 -0.52 9.51
CA ALA A 84 6.07 0.88 9.86
C ALA A 84 7.54 1.11 10.24
N GLN A 85 8.11 0.25 11.08
CA GLN A 85 9.52 0.33 11.48
C GLN A 85 10.47 0.09 10.29
N ALA A 86 10.19 -0.90 9.44
CA ALA A 86 10.96 -1.18 8.23
C ALA A 86 10.93 0.00 7.24
N ALA A 87 9.81 0.74 7.20
CA ALA A 87 9.68 1.96 6.42
C ALA A 87 10.35 3.20 7.06
N GLY A 88 11.01 3.04 8.21
CA GLY A 88 11.71 4.11 8.93
C GLY A 88 10.80 4.98 9.80
N TRP A 89 9.67 4.45 10.27
CA TRP A 89 8.74 5.17 11.14
C TRP A 89 8.97 4.82 12.60
N ARG A 90 8.89 5.81 13.49
CA ARG A 90 9.00 5.61 14.94
C ARG A 90 7.61 5.51 15.58
N LYS A 91 7.51 4.75 16.68
CA LYS A 91 6.26 4.66 17.46
C LYS A 91 5.95 5.99 18.15
N SER A 92 4.67 6.38 18.20
CA SER A 92 4.23 7.46 19.08
C SER A 92 4.49 7.09 20.54
N ARG A 93 4.99 8.06 21.32
CA ARG A 93 5.25 7.92 22.76
C ARG A 93 3.96 8.06 23.60
N ARG A 94 2.86 8.50 22.98
CA ARG A 94 1.61 8.90 23.65
C ARG A 94 0.40 8.47 22.83
#